data_AF-A0A2A4T4F2-F1
#
_entry.id   AF-A0A2A4T4F2-F1
#
_cell.length_a   1.000
_cell.length_b   1.000
_cell.length_c   1.000
_cell.angle_alpha   90.00
_cell.angle_beta   90.00
_cell.angle_gamma   90.00
#
_symmetry.space_group_name_H-M   'P 1'
#
loop_
_entity.id
_entity.type
_entity.pdbx_description
1 polymer ?
#
loop_
_entity_poly.entity_id
_entity_poly.type
_entity_poly.pdbx_seq_one_letter_code
_entity_poly.pdbx_strand_id
1 'polypeptide(L)'
;MSSNRRERNRISPIRALVEKYGKTRKLASVRAHDQGVLGAHSDVDGTIAAFRELIDKAVHEDGAEIIILGGAVTAGMKRELQPTSPVPILDGLDCAIRYAEKLHSSRA
;
A
#
# COMPACT_ATOMS: atom_id res chain seq x y z
N MET A 1 -21.27 -10.30 9.49
CA MET A 1 -21.24 -8.91 10.02
C MET A 1 -19.93 -8.53 10.75
N SER A 2 -18.87 -9.36 10.75
CA SER A 2 -17.60 -9.06 11.47
C SER A 2 -16.49 -8.43 10.57
N SER A 3 -16.53 -8.59 9.24
CA SER A 3 -15.49 -8.02 8.32
C SER A 3 -15.38 -6.50 8.39
N ASN A 4 -16.52 -5.79 8.39
CA ASN A 4 -16.55 -4.32 8.24
C ASN A 4 -15.89 -3.56 9.40
N ARG A 5 -15.79 -4.17 10.60
CA ARG A 5 -15.10 -3.55 11.75
C ARG A 5 -13.57 -3.70 11.68
N ARG A 6 -13.07 -4.85 11.22
CA ARG A 6 -11.63 -5.12 11.13
C ARG A 6 -10.97 -4.33 9.99
N GLU A 7 -11.66 -4.23 8.86
CA GLU A 7 -11.24 -3.40 7.74
C GLU A 7 -11.16 -1.91 8.13
N ARG A 8 -12.22 -1.39 8.76
CA ARG A 8 -12.29 0.01 9.23
C ARG A 8 -11.21 0.36 10.25
N ASN A 9 -10.81 -0.58 11.11
CA ASN A 9 -9.73 -0.39 12.07
C ASN A 9 -8.35 -0.29 11.40
N ARG A 10 -8.13 -0.93 10.24
CA ARG A 10 -6.86 -0.87 9.51
C ARG A 10 -6.74 0.35 8.60
N ILE A 11 -7.86 0.80 8.04
CA ILE A 11 -7.91 1.93 7.10
C ILE A 11 -7.86 3.28 7.81
N SER A 12 -8.56 3.42 8.95
CA SER A 12 -8.68 4.71 9.66
C SER A 12 -7.33 5.34 10.03
N PRO A 13 -6.33 4.59 10.55
CA PRO A 13 -5.02 5.15 10.87
C PRO A 13 -4.28 5.70 9.63
N ILE A 14 -4.40 5.04 8.48
CA ILE A 14 -3.75 5.48 7.23
C ILE A 14 -4.37 6.80 6.74
N ARG A 15 -5.70 6.92 6.78
CA ARG A 15 -6.38 8.16 6.41
C ARG A 15 -5.98 9.32 7.34
N ALA A 16 -5.89 9.08 8.64
CA ALA A 16 -5.43 10.07 9.60
C ALA A 16 -3.98 10.53 9.34
N LEU A 17 -3.09 9.63 8.93
CA LEU A 17 -1.72 9.99 8.53
C LEU A 17 -1.71 10.85 7.27
N VAL A 18 -2.48 10.48 6.24
CA VAL A 18 -2.60 11.26 5.01
C VAL A 18 -3.10 12.68 5.29
N GLU A 19 -4.08 12.81 6.17
CA GLU A 19 -4.59 14.10 6.63
C GLU A 19 -3.52 14.90 7.37
N LYS A 20 -2.83 14.28 8.34
CA LYS A 20 -1.72 14.91 9.07
C LYS A 20 -0.62 15.42 8.14
N TYR A 21 -0.35 14.74 7.02
CA TYR A 21 0.63 15.17 6.01
C TYR A 21 0.08 16.15 4.96
N GLY A 22 -1.19 16.57 5.08
CA GLY A 22 -1.82 17.51 4.16
C GLY A 22 -2.00 16.95 2.74
N LYS A 23 -2.14 15.63 2.60
CA LYS A 23 -2.24 14.95 1.30
C LYS A 23 -3.64 14.40 0.99
N THR A 24 -4.65 14.73 1.80
CA THR A 24 -6.03 14.23 1.63
C THR A 24 -6.58 14.41 0.22
N ARG A 25 -6.34 15.57 -0.41
CA ARG A 25 -6.81 15.85 -1.78
C ARG A 25 -6.17 14.96 -2.87
N LYS A 26 -5.07 14.28 -2.55
CA LYS A 26 -4.34 13.38 -3.48
C LYS A 26 -4.62 11.90 -3.20
N LEU A 27 -5.47 11.58 -2.22
CA LEU A 27 -5.78 10.22 -1.85
C LEU A 27 -7.08 9.78 -2.51
N ALA A 28 -6.98 8.95 -3.55
CA ALA A 28 -8.13 8.33 -4.19
C ALA A 28 -8.89 7.43 -3.20
N SER A 29 -8.21 6.45 -2.60
CA SER A 29 -8.79 5.55 -1.61
C SER A 29 -7.71 4.91 -0.72
N VAL A 30 -8.17 4.14 0.26
CA VAL A 30 -7.34 3.18 1.01
C VAL A 30 -8.10 1.87 0.97
N ARG A 31 -7.45 0.82 0.48
CA ARG A 31 -8.01 -0.54 0.42
C ARG A 31 -7.12 -1.49 1.22
N ALA A 32 -7.72 -2.50 1.83
CA ALA A 32 -7.00 -3.50 2.61
C ALA A 32 -7.62 -4.88 2.39
N HIS A 33 -6.78 -5.91 2.38
CA HIS A 33 -7.26 -7.29 2.36
C HIS A 33 -7.62 -7.76 3.78
N ASP A 34 -8.48 -8.78 3.87
CA ASP A 34 -9.04 -9.24 5.13
C ASP A 34 -8.03 -9.98 6.02
N GLN A 35 -7.02 -10.62 5.42
CA GLN A 35 -5.94 -11.28 6.16
C GLN A 35 -5.20 -10.30 7.09
N GLY A 36 -4.92 -10.75 8.31
CA GLY A 36 -4.00 -10.06 9.22
C GLY A 36 -2.54 -10.26 8.79
N VAL A 37 -1.61 -9.54 9.42
CA VAL A 37 -0.17 -9.60 9.10
C VAL A 37 0.38 -11.03 9.09
N LEU A 38 0.03 -11.84 10.10
CA LEU A 38 0.49 -13.24 10.18
C LEU A 38 -0.11 -14.10 9.06
N GLY A 39 -1.38 -13.90 8.72
CA GLY A 39 -2.03 -14.62 7.63
C GLY A 39 -1.39 -14.29 6.28
N ALA A 40 -1.11 -13.00 6.05
CA ALA A 40 -0.45 -12.56 4.83
C ALA A 40 0.98 -13.11 4.69
N HIS A 41 1.68 -13.30 5.82
CA HIS A 41 3.01 -13.90 5.82
C HIS A 41 2.99 -15.41 5.57
N SER A 42 1.99 -16.11 6.09
CA SER A 42 1.85 -17.57 5.92
C SER A 42 1.35 -17.99 4.53
N ASP A 43 0.70 -17.10 3.79
CA ASP A 43 0.16 -17.35 2.44
C ASP A 43 0.52 -16.17 1.51
N VAL A 44 1.77 -16.19 1.03
CA VAL A 44 2.31 -15.11 0.19
C VAL A 44 1.62 -15.07 -1.17
N ASP A 45 1.39 -16.21 -1.80
CA ASP A 45 0.78 -16.27 -3.14
C ASP A 45 -0.68 -15.80 -3.11
N GLY A 46 -1.46 -16.24 -2.12
CA GLY A 46 -2.82 -15.75 -1.89
C GLY A 46 -2.84 -14.25 -1.59
N THR A 47 -1.87 -13.76 -0.83
CA THR A 47 -1.71 -12.32 -0.56
C THR A 47 -1.43 -11.54 -1.85
N ILE A 48 -0.51 -12.01 -2.69
CA ILE A 48 -0.20 -11.37 -3.98
C ILE A 48 -1.43 -11.34 -4.88
N ALA A 49 -2.19 -12.44 -4.98
CA ALA A 49 -3.42 -12.49 -5.75
C ALA A 49 -4.46 -11.49 -5.22
N ALA A 50 -4.66 -11.42 -3.90
CA ALA A 50 -5.56 -10.45 -3.29
C ALA A 50 -5.12 -8.99 -3.56
N PHE A 51 -3.81 -8.71 -3.50
CA PHE A 51 -3.28 -7.37 -3.79
C PHE A 51 -3.48 -6.98 -5.25
N ARG A 52 -3.34 -7.91 -6.21
CA ARG A 52 -3.66 -7.64 -7.63
C ARG A 52 -5.11 -7.17 -7.79
N GLU A 53 -6.05 -7.88 -7.18
CA GLU A 53 -7.47 -7.50 -7.23
C GLU A 53 -7.71 -6.11 -6.60
N LEU A 54 -7.08 -5.83 -5.45
CA LEU A 54 -7.21 -4.53 -4.80
C LEU A 54 -6.60 -3.39 -5.62
N ILE A 55 -5.50 -3.65 -6.32
CA ILE A 55 -4.85 -2.70 -7.23
C ILE A 55 -5.79 -2.38 -8.40
N ASP A 56 -6.35 -3.39 -9.05
CA ASP A 56 -7.26 -3.18 -10.18
C ASP A 56 -8.48 -2.36 -9.75
N LYS A 57 -9.06 -2.66 -8.59
CA LYS A 57 -10.16 -1.88 -8.03
C LYS A 57 -9.75 -0.45 -7.69
N ALA A 58 -8.58 -0.25 -7.08
CA ALA A 58 -8.09 1.09 -6.76
C ALA A 58 -7.89 1.94 -8.03
N VAL A 59 -7.41 1.34 -9.10
CA VAL A 59 -7.17 2.04 -10.38
C VAL A 59 -8.49 2.32 -11.10
N HIS A 60 -9.30 1.28 -11.32
CA HIS A 60 -10.48 1.38 -12.19
C HIS A 60 -11.73 1.92 -11.50
N GLU A 61 -11.91 1.67 -10.21
CA GLU A 61 -13.09 2.15 -9.47
C GLU A 61 -12.81 3.49 -8.76
N ASP A 62 -11.60 3.67 -8.21
CA ASP A 62 -11.29 4.86 -7.41
C ASP A 62 -10.47 5.91 -8.17
N GLY A 63 -9.94 5.59 -9.35
CA GLY A 63 -9.12 6.50 -10.14
C GLY A 63 -7.70 6.68 -9.60
N ALA A 64 -7.13 5.67 -8.95
CA ALA A 64 -5.75 5.73 -8.48
C ALA A 64 -4.75 5.70 -9.66
N GLU A 65 -3.93 6.74 -9.77
CA GLU A 65 -2.86 6.83 -10.77
C GLU A 65 -1.52 6.26 -10.28
N ILE A 66 -1.42 5.98 -8.97
CA ILE A 66 -0.26 5.42 -8.28
C ILE A 66 -0.75 4.54 -7.13
N ILE A 67 -0.10 3.40 -6.90
CA ILE A 67 -0.35 2.54 -5.74
C ILE A 67 0.77 2.70 -4.72
N ILE A 68 0.41 2.81 -3.44
CA ILE A 68 1.34 2.73 -2.31
C ILE A 68 1.05 1.45 -1.55
N LEU A 69 2.02 0.54 -1.47
CA LEU A 69 1.91 -0.66 -0.65
C LEU A 69 2.03 -0.28 0.84
N GLY A 70 1.02 -0.65 1.62
CA GLY A 70 0.93 -0.31 3.03
C GLY A 70 1.46 -1.42 3.95
N GLY A 71 2.44 -1.09 4.79
CA GLY A 71 2.93 -1.93 5.88
C GLY A 71 4.14 -2.81 5.53
N ALA A 72 5.00 -3.06 6.52
CA ALA A 72 6.28 -3.78 6.33
C ALA A 72 6.12 -5.21 5.78
N VAL A 73 4.95 -5.84 6.01
CA VAL A 73 4.64 -7.17 5.46
C VAL A 73 4.62 -7.21 3.93
N THR A 74 4.45 -6.05 3.29
CA THR A 74 4.43 -5.92 1.83
C THR A 74 5.79 -5.65 1.20
N ALA A 75 6.84 -5.58 2.02
CA ALA A 75 8.19 -5.26 1.55
C ALA A 75 8.65 -6.25 0.48
N GLY A 76 9.08 -5.74 -0.67
CA GLY A 76 9.55 -6.53 -1.80
C GLY A 76 8.45 -7.10 -2.70
N MET A 77 7.17 -7.06 -2.29
CA MET A 77 6.03 -7.54 -3.12
C MET A 77 5.83 -6.72 -4.39
N LYS A 78 6.36 -5.49 -4.44
CA LYS A 78 6.39 -4.67 -5.66
C LYS A 78 6.94 -5.43 -6.86
N ARG A 79 7.97 -6.28 -6.68
CA ARG A 79 8.57 -7.05 -7.79
C ARG A 79 7.58 -7.99 -8.47
N GLU A 80 6.66 -8.56 -7.70
CA GLU A 80 5.66 -9.51 -8.18
C GLU A 80 4.38 -8.83 -8.69
N LEU A 81 4.06 -7.66 -8.15
CA LEU A 81 2.83 -6.92 -8.45
C LEU A 81 3.00 -5.95 -9.62
N GLN A 82 4.16 -5.30 -9.74
CA GLN A 82 4.40 -4.27 -10.75
C GLN A 82 4.25 -4.76 -12.19
N PRO A 83 4.70 -5.97 -12.58
CA PRO A 83 4.61 -6.44 -13.97
C PRO A 83 3.18 -6.51 -14.51
N THR A 84 2.19 -6.71 -13.63
CA THR A 84 0.77 -6.82 -13.98
C THR A 84 -0.02 -5.57 -13.62
N SER A 85 0.59 -4.58 -12.96
CA SER A 85 -0.12 -3.40 -12.51
C SER A 85 -0.20 -2.35 -13.62
N PRO A 86 -1.38 -1.73 -13.86
CA PRO A 86 -1.53 -0.71 -14.89
C PRO A 86 -0.90 0.64 -14.51
N VAL A 87 -0.46 0.80 -13.25
CA VAL A 87 0.11 2.06 -12.72
C VAL A 87 1.39 1.80 -11.91
N PRO A 88 2.22 2.82 -11.64
CA PRO A 88 3.39 2.66 -10.79
C PRO A 88 3.03 2.25 -9.36
N ILE A 89 3.78 1.30 -8.83
CA ILE A 89 3.71 0.85 -7.43
C ILE A 89 4.91 1.39 -6.65
N LEU A 90 4.62 1.99 -5.50
CA LEU A 90 5.60 2.43 -4.51
C LEU A 90 5.59 1.45 -3.32
N ASP A 91 6.76 0.91 -3.02
CA ASP A 91 7.02 0.21 -1.77
C ASP A 91 7.54 1.23 -0.75
N GLY A 92 6.82 1.40 0.37
CA GLY A 92 7.16 2.39 1.38
C GLY A 92 8.55 2.20 2.00
N LEU A 93 9.05 0.96 2.08
CA LEU A 93 10.39 0.69 2.61
C LEU A 93 11.48 1.09 1.61
N ASP A 94 11.32 0.72 0.33
CA ASP A 94 12.22 1.16 -0.75
C ASP A 94 12.26 2.69 -0.84
N CYS A 95 11.09 3.34 -0.81
CA CYS A 95 11.00 4.80 -0.79
C CYS A 95 11.73 5.42 0.40
N ALA A 96 11.61 4.84 1.60
CA ALA A 96 12.26 5.35 2.81
C ALA A 96 13.79 5.22 2.75
N ILE A 97 14.30 4.08 2.27
CA ILE A 97 15.75 3.84 2.12
C ILE A 97 16.34 4.86 1.15
N ARG A 98 15.76 5.00 -0.05
CA ARG A 98 16.23 5.96 -1.06
C ARG A 98 16.14 7.40 -0.58
N TYR A 99 15.13 7.72 0.23
CA TYR A 99 15.01 9.05 0.83
C TYR A 99 16.12 9.30 1.86
N ALA A 100 16.45 8.33 2.70
CA ALA A 100 17.54 8.43 3.66
C ALA A 100 18.92 8.58 2.96
N GLU A 101 19.18 7.78 1.93
CA GLU A 101 20.40 7.90 1.10
C GLU A 101 20.51 9.29 0.48
N LYS A 102 19.42 9.80 -0.10
CA LYS A 102 19.38 11.15 -0.66
C LYS A 102 19.70 12.23 0.37
N LEU A 103 19.10 12.13 1.56
CA LEU A 103 19.35 13.07 2.65
C LEU A 103 20.81 13.04 3.11
N HIS A 104 21.43 11.86 3.15
CA HIS A 104 22.85 11.73 3.46
C HIS A 104 23.73 12.38 2.38
N SER A 105 23.50 12.05 1.10
CA SER A 105 24.28 12.58 -0.02
C SER A 105 24.10 14.09 -0.22
N SER A 106 22.98 14.67 0.21
CA SER A 106 22.74 16.12 0.17
C SER A 106 23.47 16.93 1.25
N ARG A 107 24.26 16.27 2.11
CA ARG A 107 25.09 16.92 3.14
C ARG A 107 26.57 17.09 2.71
N ALA A 108 26.89 16.82 1.44
CA ALA A 108 28.20 17.10 0.83
C ALA A 108 28.21 18.45 0.10
#